data_AF-Q7NFJ7-F1
#
_entry.id   AF-Q7NFJ7-F1
#
_cell.length_a   1.000
_cell.length_b   1.000
_cell.length_c   1.000
_cell.angle_alpha   90.00
_cell.angle_beta   90.00
_cell.angle_gamma   90.00
#
_symmetry.space_group_name_H-M   'P 1'
#
loop_
_entity.id
_entity.type
_entity.pdbx_description
1 polymer ?
#
loop_
_entity_poly.entity_id
_entity_poly.type
_entity_poly.pdbx_seq_one_letter_code
_entity_poly.pdbx_strand_id
1 'polypeptide(L)'
;MKIFWSKQAISDLAAVRDYLEAHYPIGAKIVVARIEGAIERLGVYPAMGRTGRREGTRELVVTQTPFVVVYRPHEGYIEILSLLHGAQAW
;
A
#
# COMPACT_ATOMS: atom_id res chain seq x y z
N MET A 1 8.93 5.73 13.39
CA MET A 1 8.21 4.44 13.52
C MET A 1 8.71 3.52 12.41
N LYS A 2 9.02 2.26 12.71
CA LYS A 2 9.60 1.34 11.71
C LYS A 2 8.51 0.82 10.76
N ILE A 3 8.85 0.62 9.49
CA ILE A 3 7.94 0.02 8.50
C ILE A 3 8.51 -1.33 8.07
N PHE A 4 7.71 -2.38 8.23
CA PHE A 4 8.03 -3.73 7.83
C PHE A 4 7.14 -4.14 6.68
N TRP A 5 7.71 -4.81 5.69
CA TRP A 5 6.99 -5.32 4.54
C TRP A 5 6.89 -6.83 4.64
N SER A 6 5.66 -7.34 4.52
CA SER A 6 5.47 -8.78 4.33
C SER A 6 5.98 -9.20 2.95
N LYS A 7 6.26 -10.50 2.79
CA LYS A 7 6.62 -11.07 1.47
C LYS A 7 5.55 -10.81 0.42
N GLN A 8 4.27 -10.86 0.82
CA GLN A 8 3.14 -10.60 -0.07
C GLN A 8 3.16 -9.14 -0.55
N ALA A 9 3.33 -8.17 0.35
CA ALA A 9 3.39 -6.75 -0.03
C ALA A 9 4.55 -6.43 -0.99
N ILE A 10 5.70 -7.08 -0.82
CA ILE A 10 6.83 -6.94 -1.75
C ILE A 10 6.47 -7.49 -3.12
N SER A 11 5.85 -8.67 -3.17
CA SER A 11 5.38 -9.28 -4.41
C SER A 11 4.32 -8.43 -5.11
N ASP A 12 3.38 -7.87 -4.35
CA ASP A 12 2.31 -7.01 -4.87
C ASP A 12 2.92 -5.74 -5.50
N LEU A 13 3.84 -5.08 -4.81
CA LEU A 13 4.49 -3.87 -5.32
C LEU A 13 5.28 -4.16 -6.61
N ALA A 14 5.97 -5.30 -6.68
CA ALA A 14 6.66 -5.73 -7.89
C ALA A 14 5.68 -5.95 -9.04
N ALA A 15 4.58 -6.69 -8.81
CA ALA A 15 3.56 -6.93 -9.82
C ALA A 15 2.89 -5.63 -10.31
N VAL A 16 2.64 -4.68 -9.40
CA VAL A 16 2.11 -3.36 -9.74
C VAL A 16 3.08 -2.60 -10.63
N ARG A 17 4.38 -2.56 -10.26
CA ARG A 17 5.40 -1.90 -11.08
C ARG A 17 5.47 -2.53 -12.46
N ASP A 18 5.59 -3.84 -12.54
CA ASP A 18 5.77 -4.56 -13.81
C ASP A 18 4.55 -4.36 -14.73
N TYR A 19 3.33 -4.41 -14.18
CA TYR A 19 2.11 -4.11 -14.93
C TYR A 19 2.08 -2.67 -15.45
N LEU A 20 2.38 -1.69 -14.58
CA LEU A 20 2.36 -0.28 -14.96
C LEU A 20 3.47 0.07 -15.94
N GLU A 21 4.66 -0.52 -15.83
CA GLU A 21 5.75 -0.30 -16.78
C GLU A 21 5.40 -0.84 -18.18
N ALA A 22 4.73 -2.01 -18.25
CA ALA A 22 4.32 -2.60 -19.50
C ALA A 22 3.21 -1.80 -20.23
N HIS A 23 2.28 -1.18 -19.50
CA HIS A 23 1.10 -0.53 -20.08
C HIS A 23 1.13 1.00 -20.05
N TYR A 24 1.79 1.58 -19.04
CA TYR A 24 1.79 3.02 -18.74
C TYR A 24 3.16 3.49 -18.18
N PRO A 25 4.26 3.37 -18.94
CA PRO A 25 5.62 3.58 -18.42
C PRO A 25 5.87 4.96 -17.82
N ILE A 26 5.21 6.01 -18.34
CA ILE A 26 5.28 7.37 -17.77
C ILE A 26 4.52 7.45 -16.43
N GLY A 27 3.39 6.77 -16.33
CA GLY A 27 2.54 6.75 -15.14
C GLY A 27 3.09 5.88 -14.01
N ALA A 28 3.87 4.84 -14.32
CA ALA A 28 4.41 3.89 -13.35
C ALA A 28 5.17 4.57 -12.20
N LYS A 29 6.11 5.46 -12.54
CA LYS A 29 6.89 6.20 -11.54
C LYS A 29 6.03 7.07 -10.63
N ILE A 30 5.01 7.72 -11.20
CA ILE A 30 4.09 8.59 -10.44
C ILE A 30 3.27 7.76 -9.45
N VAL A 31 2.75 6.61 -9.88
CA VAL A 31 1.94 5.74 -9.03
C VAL A 31 2.77 5.15 -7.90
N VAL A 32 3.97 4.63 -8.20
CA VAL A 32 4.89 4.08 -7.18
C VAL A 32 5.25 5.15 -6.13
N ALA A 33 5.64 6.34 -6.57
CA ALA A 33 5.96 7.44 -5.64
C ALA A 33 4.77 7.83 -4.74
N ARG A 34 3.53 7.78 -5.25
CA ARG A 34 2.32 8.03 -4.46
C ARG A 34 2.08 6.95 -3.40
N ILE A 35 2.33 5.70 -3.75
CA ILE A 35 2.21 4.56 -2.83
C ILE A 35 3.25 4.69 -1.72
N GLU A 36 4.52 4.92 -2.06
CA GLU A 36 5.61 5.09 -1.09
C GLU A 36 5.34 6.27 -0.15
N GLY A 37 4.99 7.45 -0.70
CA GLY A 37 4.65 8.61 0.12
C GLY A 37 3.40 8.40 0.98
N ALA A 38 2.46 7.55 0.57
CA ALA A 38 1.33 7.15 1.42
C ALA A 38 1.77 6.27 2.60
N ILE A 39 2.69 5.34 2.36
CA ILE A 39 3.28 4.46 3.38
C ILE A 39 4.14 5.25 4.37
N GLU A 40 4.91 6.23 3.90
CA GLU A 40 5.67 7.13 4.78
C GLU A 40 4.77 7.89 5.76
N ARG A 41 3.62 8.39 5.28
CA ARG A 41 2.63 9.07 6.13
C ARG A 41 2.05 8.18 7.23
N LEU A 42 1.99 6.86 7.02
CA LEU A 42 1.58 5.93 8.07
C LEU A 42 2.52 6.01 9.28
N GLY A 43 3.81 6.27 9.06
CA GLY A 43 4.80 6.45 10.12
C GLY A 43 4.52 7.65 11.05
N VAL A 44 3.64 8.57 10.65
CA VAL A 44 3.19 9.72 11.46
C VAL A 44 1.74 9.53 11.91
N TYR A 45 0.88 9.00 11.04
CA TYR A 45 -0.55 8.83 11.29
C TYR A 45 -1.02 7.38 11.07
N PRO A 46 -0.69 6.42 11.97
CA PRO A 46 -1.05 5.01 11.80
C PRO A 46 -2.55 4.74 11.75
N ALA A 47 -3.38 5.65 12.28
CA ALA A 47 -4.84 5.50 12.31
C ALA A 47 -5.54 6.09 11.07
N MET A 48 -4.81 6.64 10.10
CA MET A 48 -5.41 7.32 8.93
C MET A 48 -6.16 6.40 7.97
N GLY A 49 -5.78 5.12 7.91
CA GLY A 49 -6.52 4.11 7.16
C GLY A 49 -7.81 3.72 7.88
N ARG A 50 -8.85 3.42 7.11
CA ARG A 50 -10.11 2.89 7.67
C ARG A 50 -9.91 1.48 8.22
N THR A 51 -10.80 1.02 9.08
CA THR A 51 -10.83 -0.38 9.54
C THR A 51 -10.88 -1.31 8.32
N GLY A 52 -9.97 -2.28 8.28
CA GLY A 52 -9.86 -3.24 7.19
C GLY A 52 -10.86 -4.40 7.33
N ARG A 53 -10.96 -5.21 6.28
CA ARG A 53 -11.85 -6.39 6.24
C ARG A 53 -11.43 -7.52 7.19
N ARG A 54 -10.17 -7.55 7.61
CA ARG A 54 -9.62 -8.54 8.55
C ARG A 54 -9.37 -7.87 9.89
N GLU A 55 -9.56 -8.61 10.97
CA GLU A 55 -9.34 -8.10 12.30
C GLU A 55 -7.91 -7.57 12.48
N GLY A 56 -7.80 -6.39 13.12
CA GLY A 56 -6.54 -5.71 13.36
C GLY A 56 -5.88 -5.12 12.12
N THR A 57 -6.49 -5.19 10.93
CA THR A 57 -5.95 -4.52 9.74
C THR A 57 -6.63 -3.18 9.49
N ARG A 58 -5.92 -2.32 8.76
CA ARG A 58 -6.40 -1.06 8.22
C ARG A 58 -6.13 -0.98 6.74
N GLU A 59 -6.99 -0.24 6.06
CA GLU A 59 -6.92 -0.01 4.63
C GLU A 59 -6.70 1.47 4.35
N LEU A 60 -5.58 1.80 3.73
CA LEU A 60 -5.27 3.15 3.26
C LEU A 60 -5.47 3.22 1.75
N VAL A 61 -6.48 3.97 1.32
CA VAL A 61 -6.65 4.33 -0.10
C VAL A 61 -5.55 5.30 -0.49
N VAL A 62 -4.82 4.99 -1.57
CA VAL A 62 -3.76 5.86 -2.09
C VAL A 62 -4.38 6.87 -3.04
N THR A 63 -4.35 8.15 -2.67
CA THR A 63 -5.04 9.21 -3.40
C THR A 63 -4.55 9.35 -4.85
N GLN A 64 -5.52 9.43 -5.78
CA GLN A 64 -5.32 9.47 -7.24
C GLN A 64 -4.59 8.26 -7.82
N THR A 65 -4.66 7.10 -7.16
CA THR A 65 -4.31 5.83 -7.76
C THR A 65 -5.44 4.83 -7.49
N PRO A 66 -5.54 3.75 -8.26
CA PRO A 66 -6.51 2.70 -7.96
C PRO A 66 -6.03 1.80 -6.81
N PHE A 67 -4.98 2.14 -6.05
CA PHE A 67 -4.37 1.21 -5.09
C PHE A 67 -4.79 1.45 -3.64
N VAL A 68 -4.88 0.36 -2.88
CA VAL A 68 -5.15 0.34 -1.44
C VAL A 68 -4.02 -0.40 -0.73
N VAL A 69 -3.40 0.24 0.25
CA VAL A 69 -2.42 -0.39 1.12
C VAL A 69 -3.13 -1.03 2.31
N VAL A 70 -3.01 -2.34 2.45
CA VAL A 70 -3.45 -3.07 3.64
C VAL A 70 -2.30 -3.14 4.61
N TYR A 71 -2.51 -2.67 5.84
CA TYR A 71 -1.47 -2.63 6.86
C TYR A 71 -2.03 -2.96 8.24
N ARG A 72 -1.12 -3.28 9.17
CA ARG A 72 -1.43 -3.47 10.59
C ARG A 72 -0.55 -2.54 11.41
N PRO A 73 -1.13 -1.60 12.17
CA PRO A 73 -0.37 -0.82 13.14
C PRO A 73 -0.07 -1.69 14.36
N HIS A 74 1.16 -1.61 14.85
CA HIS A 74 1.63 -2.23 16.09
C HIS A 74 2.25 -1.16 17.00
N GLU A 75 2.59 -1.52 18.23
CA GLU A 75 3.35 -0.62 19.10
C GLU A 75 4.77 -0.44 18.53
N GLY A 76 5.08 0.77 18.06
CA GLY A 76 6.41 1.15 17.57
C GLY A 76 6.73 0.80 16.10
N TYR A 77 5.86 0.06 15.41
CA TYR A 77 6.04 -0.26 13.99
C TYR A 77 4.73 -0.46 13.23
N ILE A 78 4.85 -0.47 11.89
CA ILE A 78 3.75 -0.72 10.96
C ILE A 78 4.14 -1.86 10.06
N GLU A 79 3.24 -2.81 9.90
CA GLU A 79 3.41 -3.96 9.02
C GLU A 79 2.55 -3.78 7.77
N ILE A 80 3.18 -3.68 6.60
CA ILE A 80 2.52 -3.63 5.29
C ILE A 80 2.24 -5.06 4.85
N LEU A 81 0.95 -5.40 4.74
CA LEU A 81 0.47 -6.76 4.49
C LEU A 81 0.24 -7.02 3.01
N SER A 82 -0.29 -6.06 2.26
CA SER A 82 -0.59 -6.24 0.84
C SER A 82 -0.88 -4.91 0.15
N LEU A 83 -0.69 -4.84 -1.18
CA LEU A 83 -1.10 -3.73 -2.04
C LEU A 83 -2.15 -4.21 -3.04
N LEU A 84 -3.35 -3.63 -2.97
CA LEU A 84 -4.50 -4.09 -3.73
C LEU A 84 -4.87 -3.10 -4.82
N HIS A 85 -5.23 -3.60 -6.00
CA HIS A 85 -5.95 -2.79 -6.96
C HIS A 85 -7.44 -2.73 -6.55
N GLY A 86 -7.94 -1.55 -6.22
CA GLY A 86 -9.28 -1.31 -5.68
C GLY A 86 -10.43 -1.71 -6.60
N ALA A 87 -10.16 -1.93 -7.89
CA ALA A 87 -11.13 -2.47 -8.85
C ALA A 87 -11.02 -3.99 -9.09
N GLN A 88 -9.97 -4.65 -8.57
CA GLN A 88 -9.86 -6.11 -8.66
C GLN A 88 -10.58 -6.74 -7.47
N ALA A 89 -11.46 -7.70 -7.74
CA ALA A 89 -12.04 -8.53 -6.71
C ALA A 89 -10.92 -9.36 -6.07
N TRP A 90 -10.92 -9.36 -4.74
CA TRP A 90 -10.03 -10.17 -3.91
C TRP A 90 -10.48 -11.63 -3.90
#